data_AF-A0A850Q219-F1
#
_entry.id   AF-A0A850Q219-F1
#
_cell.length_a   1.000
_cell.length_b   1.000
_cell.length_c   1.000
_cell.angle_alpha   90.00
_cell.angle_beta   90.00
_cell.angle_gamma   90.00
#
_symmetry.space_group_name_H-M   'P 1'
#
loop_
_entity.id
_entity.type
_entity.pdbx_description
1 polymer ?
#
loop_
_entity_poly.entity_id
_entity_poly.type
_entity_poly.pdbx_seq_one_letter_code
_entity_poly.pdbx_strand_id
1 'polypeptide(L)'
;MEKNLPIKLFKKRDNDKLLNNLAVISEKMGNKFKLQGDELLQRSNYFRTYFDGLSNRIYQKAASNNYLPTVVKLKINEDALAKTYRGEIGKLFNLQRKINIIGLVGENQLLIKIEDAKDLSQIEVRIADLKKNAVGISAIEEAEDFKPIIDLEEDFEGDLKVKLINYGDYKLNEVARRNFENLCSQLGVKYQKLNYTKDLILYRVKDIKPEGLTNYAESESIYSISKIPVFNLTKSQIPDDVEIEIKKPEDGVQYYKIGIFDEGISNIEHLKNWKSDSYCAFGKNEFNQSHGTFVAGIINYGDELEGTVWTGTKPFKITEAIIYPNSKFGYIDEPMMIEFMREAIIAHPEVKIWNFSIGNTNQINDAQY
;
A
#
# COMPACT_ATOMS: atom_id res chain seq x y z
N MET A 1 15.15 43.77 2.72
CA MET A 1 14.61 43.08 1.54
C MET A 1 14.28 41.66 1.96
N GLU A 2 13.00 41.40 2.22
CA GLU A 2 12.50 40.09 2.62
C GLU A 2 12.50 39.12 1.44
N LYS A 3 13.09 37.94 1.63
CA LYS A 3 13.13 36.86 0.66
C LYS A 3 11.79 36.12 0.67
N ASN A 4 10.90 36.46 -0.26
CA ASN A 4 9.69 35.69 -0.51
C ASN A 4 10.06 34.39 -1.25
N LEU A 5 10.35 33.33 -0.50
CA LEU A 5 10.39 31.97 -1.03
C LEU A 5 8.95 31.46 -1.22
N PRO A 6 8.58 30.88 -2.37
CA PRO A 6 7.27 30.23 -2.54
C PRO A 6 7.34 28.82 -1.94
N ILE A 7 7.72 28.70 -0.66
CA ILE A 7 7.62 27.44 0.06
C ILE A 7 6.33 27.48 0.86
N LYS A 8 5.29 26.82 0.33
CA LYS A 8 4.10 26.50 1.11
C LYS A 8 4.46 25.33 2.04
N LEU A 9 5.05 25.65 3.19
CA LEU A 9 5.25 24.67 4.25
C LEU A 9 3.88 24.25 4.77
N PHE A 10 3.43 23.04 4.42
CA PHE A 10 2.33 22.40 5.10
C PHE A 10 2.79 21.98 6.49
N LYS A 11 2.79 22.94 7.43
CA LYS A 11 2.86 22.62 8.84
C LYS A 11 1.53 21.97 9.19
N LYS A 12 1.56 20.71 9.63
CA LYS A 12 0.40 20.09 10.30
C LYS A 12 -0.08 21.09 11.35
N ARG A 13 -1.37 21.45 11.33
CA ARG A 13 -1.92 22.40 12.31
C ARG A 13 -1.67 21.82 13.70
N ASP A 14 -1.37 22.63 14.71
CA ASP A 14 -1.17 22.10 16.06
C ASP A 14 -2.46 21.43 16.62
N ASN A 15 -3.63 21.72 16.03
CA ASN A 15 -4.87 20.98 16.27
C ASN A 15 -4.95 19.59 15.62
N ASP A 16 -4.04 19.24 14.70
CA ASP A 16 -3.91 17.88 14.12
C ASP A 16 -2.98 16.98 14.95
N LYS A 17 -2.53 17.45 16.12
CA LYS A 17 -1.77 16.63 17.11
C LYS A 17 -2.66 15.90 18.11
N LEU A 18 -3.98 16.01 17.97
CA LEU A 18 -4.95 15.28 18.78
C LEU A 18 -5.88 14.55 17.81
N LEU A 19 -6.00 13.23 18.03
CA LEU A 19 -7.10 12.33 17.63
C LEU A 19 -7.91 12.81 16.43
N ASN A 20 -7.93 12.03 15.33
CA ASN A 20 -8.95 12.12 14.27
C ASN A 20 -10.27 12.59 14.89
N ASN A 21 -10.61 13.87 14.71
CA ASN A 21 -11.88 14.40 15.19
C ASN A 21 -12.92 13.72 14.31
N LEU A 22 -13.39 12.56 14.79
CA LEU A 22 -14.51 11.82 14.25
C LEU A 22 -15.62 12.86 14.07
N ALA A 23 -16.12 12.99 12.85
CA ALA A 23 -17.25 13.87 12.61
C ALA A 23 -18.34 13.51 13.62
N VAL A 24 -18.84 14.51 14.34
CA VAL A 24 -19.96 14.31 15.25
C VAL A 24 -21.14 13.85 14.39
N ILE A 25 -21.58 12.62 14.61
CA ILE A 25 -22.77 12.10 13.95
C ILE A 25 -23.95 12.94 14.44
N SER A 26 -24.52 13.75 13.55
CA SER A 26 -25.81 14.39 13.84
C SER A 26 -26.86 13.30 14.04
N GLU A 27 -27.82 13.50 14.96
CA GLU A 27 -28.91 12.54 15.22
C GLU A 27 -29.63 12.11 13.93
N LYS A 28 -29.74 13.01 12.94
CA LYS A 28 -30.34 12.73 11.63
C LYS A 28 -29.53 11.75 10.78
N MET A 29 -28.21 11.76 10.84
CA MET A 29 -27.35 10.85 10.04
C MET A 29 -27.34 9.43 10.61
N GLY A 30 -27.27 9.29 11.95
CA GLY A 30 -27.30 7.99 12.60
C GLY A 30 -28.64 7.27 12.43
N ASN A 31 -29.74 7.99 12.21
CA ASN A 31 -31.08 7.39 12.15
C ASN A 31 -31.42 6.66 10.83
N LYS A 32 -30.63 6.81 9.75
CA LYS A 32 -30.99 6.24 8.43
C LYS A 32 -30.91 4.70 8.39
N PHE A 33 -29.92 4.12 9.07
CA PHE A 33 -29.65 2.68 9.09
C PHE A 33 -29.66 2.08 10.50
N LYS A 34 -29.95 2.90 11.53
CA LYS A 34 -29.97 2.45 12.92
C LYS A 34 -31.16 1.54 13.16
N LEU A 35 -30.86 0.28 13.44
CA LEU A 35 -31.82 -0.73 13.86
C LEU A 35 -32.44 -0.35 15.20
N GLN A 36 -33.69 -0.77 15.42
CA GLN A 36 -34.44 -0.52 16.65
C GLN A 36 -35.21 -1.77 17.08
N GLY A 37 -35.62 -1.81 18.34
CA GLY A 37 -36.43 -2.89 18.89
C GLY A 37 -35.83 -4.28 18.66
N ASP A 38 -36.64 -5.19 18.13
CA ASP A 38 -36.28 -6.59 17.94
C ASP A 38 -35.15 -6.79 16.92
N GLU A 39 -35.07 -5.96 15.87
CA GLU A 39 -34.01 -6.07 14.86
C GLU A 39 -32.62 -5.78 15.46
N LEU A 40 -32.53 -4.75 16.30
CA LEU A 40 -31.28 -4.42 16.99
C LEU A 40 -30.88 -5.52 17.99
N LEU A 41 -31.87 -6.06 18.71
CA LEU A 41 -31.66 -7.16 19.65
C LEU A 41 -31.18 -8.43 18.92
N GLN A 42 -31.79 -8.76 17.79
CA GLN A 42 -31.38 -9.88 16.94
C GLN A 42 -29.95 -9.69 16.41
N ARG A 43 -29.61 -8.49 15.90
CA ARG A 43 -28.24 -8.18 15.44
C ARG A 43 -27.22 -8.32 16.56
N SER A 44 -27.52 -7.81 17.75
CA SER A 44 -26.67 -7.99 18.93
C SER A 44 -26.51 -9.47 19.30
N ASN A 45 -27.60 -10.25 19.33
CA ASN A 45 -27.55 -11.67 19.67
C ASN A 45 -26.76 -12.50 18.65
N TYR A 46 -26.85 -12.16 17.37
CA TYR A 46 -26.02 -12.75 16.32
C TYR A 46 -24.54 -12.53 16.63
N PHE A 47 -24.11 -11.29 16.87
CA PHE A 47 -22.71 -11.02 17.17
C PHE A 47 -22.26 -11.63 18.49
N ARG A 48 -23.10 -11.62 19.53
CA ARG A 48 -22.77 -12.29 20.80
C ARG A 48 -22.54 -13.78 20.60
N THR A 49 -23.39 -14.46 19.83
CA THR A 49 -23.20 -15.88 19.49
C THR A 49 -21.88 -16.11 18.73
N TYR A 50 -21.58 -15.26 17.75
CA TYR A 50 -20.33 -15.34 16.99
C TYR A 50 -19.09 -15.15 17.90
N PHE A 51 -19.06 -14.08 18.70
CA PHE A 51 -17.94 -13.76 19.57
C PHE A 51 -17.77 -14.76 20.73
N ASP A 52 -18.87 -15.26 21.30
CA ASP A 52 -18.81 -16.34 22.31
C ASP A 52 -18.15 -17.60 21.73
N GLY A 53 -18.46 -17.93 20.48
CA GLY A 53 -17.83 -19.03 19.74
C GLY A 53 -16.31 -18.89 19.56
N LEU A 54 -15.77 -17.66 19.59
CA LEU A 54 -14.32 -17.41 19.48
C LEU A 54 -13.57 -17.69 20.79
N SER A 55 -14.26 -17.78 21.94
CA SER A 55 -13.64 -18.00 23.25
C SER A 55 -12.74 -19.23 23.27
N ASN A 56 -13.22 -20.35 22.70
CA ASN A 56 -12.46 -21.60 22.63
C ASN A 56 -11.17 -21.44 21.81
N ARG A 57 -11.23 -20.75 20.67
CA ARG A 57 -10.08 -20.49 19.80
C ARG A 57 -9.03 -19.64 20.51
N ILE A 58 -9.46 -18.57 21.18
CA ILE A 58 -8.54 -17.70 21.94
C ILE A 58 -7.88 -18.47 23.08
N TYR A 59 -8.64 -19.30 23.81
CA TYR A 59 -8.09 -20.14 24.87
C TYR A 59 -7.07 -21.16 24.33
N GLN A 60 -7.39 -21.85 23.23
CA GLN A 60 -6.50 -22.82 22.60
C GLN A 60 -5.19 -22.17 22.12
N LYS A 61 -5.25 -20.96 21.56
CA LYS A 61 -4.07 -20.19 21.15
C LYS A 61 -3.17 -19.85 22.34
N ALA A 62 -3.76 -19.38 23.43
CA ALA A 62 -3.00 -19.11 24.65
C ALA A 62 -2.34 -20.38 25.21
N ALA A 63 -3.03 -21.52 25.16
CA ALA A 63 -2.50 -22.81 25.59
C ALA A 63 -1.36 -23.35 24.70
N SER A 64 -1.34 -23.02 23.41
CA SER A 64 -0.28 -23.38 22.47
C SER A 64 0.86 -22.36 22.39
N ASN A 65 0.91 -21.38 23.30
CA ASN A 65 1.86 -20.25 23.28
C ASN A 65 1.80 -19.40 22.00
N ASN A 66 0.66 -19.39 21.30
CA ASN A 66 0.40 -18.49 20.19
C ASN A 66 -0.26 -17.20 20.69
N TYR A 67 0.53 -16.13 20.76
CA TYR A 67 0.08 -14.81 21.20
C TYR A 67 -0.27 -13.86 20.04
N LEU A 68 -0.46 -14.37 18.82
CA LEU A 68 -0.98 -13.55 17.72
C LEU A 68 -2.43 -13.17 18.01
N PRO A 69 -2.84 -11.94 17.71
CA PRO A 69 -4.25 -11.56 17.80
C PRO A 69 -5.10 -12.40 16.84
N THR A 70 -6.30 -12.79 17.28
CA THR A 70 -7.31 -13.34 16.37
C THR A 70 -7.87 -12.20 15.52
N VAL A 71 -7.87 -12.39 14.21
CA VAL A 71 -8.35 -11.37 13.27
C VAL A 71 -9.72 -11.76 12.76
N VAL A 72 -10.65 -10.81 12.88
CA VAL A 72 -12.04 -10.96 12.45
C VAL A 72 -12.31 -9.93 11.36
N LYS A 73 -13.03 -10.38 10.34
CA LYS A 73 -13.52 -9.54 9.25
C LYS A 73 -14.97 -9.20 9.49
N LEU A 74 -15.27 -7.90 9.53
CA LEU A 74 -16.61 -7.37 9.71
C LEU A 74 -17.12 -6.82 8.38
N LYS A 75 -18.31 -7.21 7.97
CA LYS A 75 -19.01 -6.57 6.85
C LYS A 75 -19.73 -5.32 7.35
N ILE A 76 -19.40 -4.18 6.76
CA ILE A 76 -20.02 -2.88 7.06
C ILE A 76 -21.28 -2.75 6.19
N ASN A 77 -22.35 -2.25 6.80
CA ASN A 77 -23.57 -1.87 6.09
C ASN A 77 -23.26 -0.81 5.02
N GLU A 78 -23.82 -0.97 3.81
CA GLU A 78 -23.62 -0.05 2.68
C GLU A 78 -24.02 1.40 3.01
N ASP A 79 -25.08 1.60 3.81
CA ASP A 79 -25.50 2.91 4.29
C ASP A 79 -24.54 3.51 5.35
N ALA A 80 -23.60 2.70 5.87
CA ALA A 80 -22.64 3.06 6.92
C ALA A 80 -21.16 3.09 6.46
N LEU A 81 -20.88 3.09 5.14
CA LEU A 81 -19.51 3.09 4.60
C LEU A 81 -18.71 4.37 4.91
N ALA A 82 -19.40 5.47 5.18
CA ALA A 82 -18.77 6.76 5.45
C ALA A 82 -17.79 6.70 6.63
N LYS A 83 -16.65 7.41 6.53
CA LYS A 83 -15.61 7.47 7.57
C LYS A 83 -16.14 7.89 8.94
N THR A 84 -17.24 8.65 8.97
CA THR A 84 -17.91 9.15 10.17
C THR A 84 -18.44 8.04 11.06
N TYR A 85 -18.91 6.92 10.50
CA TYR A 85 -19.45 5.79 11.27
C TYR A 85 -18.38 4.84 11.80
N ARG A 86 -17.13 4.95 11.31
CA ARG A 86 -15.99 4.19 11.82
C ARG A 86 -15.71 4.50 13.30
N GLY A 87 -16.09 5.69 13.77
CA GLY A 87 -16.05 6.04 15.18
C GLY A 87 -16.96 5.17 16.04
N GLU A 88 -18.18 4.87 15.56
CA GLU A 88 -19.15 4.05 16.28
C GLU A 88 -18.77 2.57 16.27
N ILE A 89 -18.26 2.08 15.14
CA ILE A 89 -17.65 0.74 15.07
C ILE A 89 -16.44 0.69 16.03
N GLY A 90 -15.62 1.75 16.05
CA GLY A 90 -14.52 1.92 17.00
C GLY A 90 -14.96 1.88 18.46
N LYS A 91 -16.14 2.41 18.82
CA LYS A 91 -16.68 2.30 20.20
C LYS A 91 -16.99 0.86 20.59
N LEU A 92 -17.24 -0.04 19.63
CA LEU A 92 -17.39 -1.46 19.93
C LEU A 92 -16.03 -2.13 20.16
N PHE A 93 -15.06 -1.89 19.26
CA PHE A 93 -13.85 -2.72 19.19
C PHE A 93 -12.59 -2.07 19.76
N ASN A 94 -12.44 -0.74 19.78
CA ASN A 94 -11.26 -0.08 20.35
C ASN A 94 -11.36 -0.04 21.87
N LEU A 95 -10.57 -0.88 22.54
CA LEU A 95 -10.63 -1.06 23.98
C LEU A 95 -9.56 -0.18 24.67
N GLN A 96 -9.99 0.56 25.69
CA GLN A 96 -9.11 1.45 26.47
C GLN A 96 -8.37 2.49 25.60
N ARG A 97 -7.03 2.34 25.47
CA ARG A 97 -6.13 3.16 24.64
C ARG A 97 -5.58 2.39 23.44
N LYS A 98 -6.08 1.18 23.18
CA LYS A 98 -5.67 0.35 22.04
C LYS A 98 -6.59 0.59 20.85
N ILE A 99 -5.99 0.73 19.68
CA ILE A 99 -6.70 0.72 18.40
C ILE A 99 -6.71 -0.73 17.93
N ASN A 100 -7.90 -1.33 17.91
CA ASN A 100 -8.10 -2.73 17.53
C ASN A 100 -8.62 -2.86 16.10
N ILE A 101 -8.88 -1.75 15.42
CA ILE A 101 -9.15 -1.73 13.99
C ILE A 101 -7.81 -1.75 13.24
N ILE A 102 -7.60 -2.77 12.40
CA ILE A 102 -6.41 -2.90 11.56
C ILE A 102 -6.55 -2.02 10.31
N GLY A 103 -7.67 -2.14 9.60
CA GLY A 103 -7.87 -1.45 8.32
C GLY A 103 -9.05 -2.02 7.53
N LEU A 104 -9.25 -1.52 6.32
CA LEU A 104 -10.27 -2.01 5.39
C LEU A 104 -9.71 -3.12 4.50
N VAL A 105 -10.60 -4.03 4.10
CA VAL A 105 -10.41 -5.01 3.04
C VAL A 105 -11.50 -4.75 2.02
N GLY A 106 -11.13 -4.50 0.76
CA GLY A 106 -12.06 -4.06 -0.26
C GLY A 106 -12.85 -2.80 0.13
N GLU A 107 -14.09 -2.72 -0.31
CA GLU A 107 -14.91 -1.52 -0.17
C GLU A 107 -15.69 -1.45 1.15
N ASN A 108 -16.19 -2.59 1.64
CA ASN A 108 -17.13 -2.66 2.75
C ASN A 108 -16.72 -3.61 3.87
N GLN A 109 -15.47 -4.08 3.93
CA GLN A 109 -15.02 -4.98 4.99
C GLN A 109 -13.98 -4.31 5.89
N LEU A 110 -14.08 -4.53 7.20
CA LEU A 110 -13.17 -4.01 8.20
C LEU A 110 -12.50 -5.17 8.94
N LEU A 111 -11.17 -5.12 9.06
CA LEU A 111 -10.44 -6.04 9.92
C LEU A 111 -10.28 -5.47 11.32
N ILE A 112 -10.62 -6.29 12.31
CA ILE A 112 -10.37 -6.04 13.72
C ILE A 112 -9.46 -7.12 14.29
N LYS A 113 -8.68 -6.76 15.30
CA LYS A 113 -7.89 -7.70 16.10
C LYS A 113 -8.48 -7.88 17.49
N ILE A 114 -8.41 -9.09 18.00
CA ILE A 114 -8.77 -9.47 19.36
C ILE A 114 -7.54 -10.14 19.97
N GLU A 115 -6.86 -9.47 20.90
CA GLU A 115 -5.56 -9.92 21.40
C GLU A 115 -5.70 -11.06 22.41
N ASP A 116 -6.71 -11.01 23.28
CA ASP A 116 -6.90 -11.98 24.36
C ASP A 116 -8.37 -12.09 24.81
N ALA A 117 -8.62 -12.95 25.80
CA ALA A 117 -9.96 -13.19 26.36
C ALA A 117 -10.54 -11.97 27.09
N LYS A 118 -9.69 -11.08 27.61
CA LYS A 118 -10.13 -9.84 28.26
C LYS A 118 -10.60 -8.82 27.23
N ASP A 119 -9.98 -8.80 26.06
CA ASP A 119 -10.43 -8.01 24.93
C ASP A 119 -11.78 -8.54 24.42
N LEU A 120 -11.93 -9.86 24.24
CA LEU A 120 -13.19 -10.48 23.82
C LEU A 120 -14.35 -10.14 24.78
N SER A 121 -14.16 -10.32 26.09
CA SER A 121 -15.20 -10.05 27.09
C SER A 121 -15.66 -8.58 27.07
N GLN A 122 -14.75 -7.63 26.85
CA GLN A 122 -15.13 -6.22 26.74
C GLN A 122 -15.93 -5.92 25.46
N ILE A 123 -15.61 -6.58 24.34
CA ILE A 123 -16.37 -6.48 23.09
C ILE A 123 -17.81 -7.00 23.32
N GLU A 124 -17.97 -8.15 23.97
CA GLU A 124 -19.29 -8.73 24.28
C GLU A 124 -20.14 -7.81 25.16
N VAL A 125 -19.55 -7.22 26.20
CA VAL A 125 -20.24 -6.24 27.07
C VAL A 125 -20.71 -5.03 26.27
N ARG A 126 -19.89 -4.52 25.34
CA ARG A 126 -20.26 -3.38 24.49
C ARG A 126 -21.36 -3.74 23.49
N ILE A 127 -21.31 -4.92 22.89
CA ILE A 127 -22.35 -5.39 21.97
C ILE A 127 -23.68 -5.57 22.72
N ALA A 128 -23.66 -5.99 23.99
CA ALA A 128 -24.87 -6.12 24.81
C ALA A 128 -25.49 -4.77 25.23
N ASP A 129 -24.74 -3.67 25.27
CA ASP A 129 -25.25 -2.33 25.60
C ASP A 129 -25.92 -1.67 24.38
N LEU A 130 -27.15 -2.13 24.08
CA LEU A 130 -27.95 -1.66 22.94
C LEU A 130 -28.22 -0.16 22.99
N LYS A 131 -28.29 0.45 24.20
CA LYS A 131 -28.60 1.88 24.34
C LYS A 131 -27.43 2.73 23.87
N LYS A 132 -26.21 2.38 24.26
CA LYS A 132 -25.02 3.18 23.90
C LYS A 132 -24.49 2.85 22.51
N ASN A 133 -24.63 1.61 22.07
CA ASN A 133 -23.92 1.12 20.89
C ASN A 133 -24.84 0.77 19.71
N ALA A 134 -26.12 1.14 19.75
CA ALA A 134 -27.07 0.88 18.67
C ALA A 134 -26.53 1.22 17.27
N VAL A 135 -25.92 2.40 17.10
CA VAL A 135 -25.40 2.83 15.79
C VAL A 135 -24.23 1.96 15.34
N GLY A 136 -23.29 1.66 16.24
CA GLY A 136 -22.16 0.78 15.95
C GLY A 136 -22.60 -0.63 15.58
N ILE A 137 -23.56 -1.20 16.32
CA ILE A 137 -24.11 -2.54 16.06
C ILE A 137 -24.88 -2.56 14.74
N SER A 138 -25.61 -1.49 14.41
CA SER A 138 -26.34 -1.38 13.15
C SER A 138 -25.43 -1.21 11.94
N ALA A 139 -24.25 -0.59 12.14
CA ALA A 139 -23.26 -0.35 11.08
C ALA A 139 -22.53 -1.61 10.62
N ILE A 140 -22.61 -2.71 11.36
CA ILE A 140 -21.98 -3.99 11.02
C ILE A 140 -23.06 -5.05 10.77
N GLU A 141 -22.95 -5.78 9.67
CA GLU A 141 -23.94 -6.76 9.23
C GLU A 141 -23.54 -8.17 9.62
N GLU A 142 -22.28 -8.52 9.39
CA GLU A 142 -21.76 -9.88 9.51
C GLU A 142 -20.36 -9.83 10.13
N ALA A 143 -19.98 -10.91 10.82
CA ALA A 143 -18.63 -11.13 11.30
C ALA A 143 -18.19 -12.54 10.90
N GLU A 144 -16.97 -12.64 10.39
CA GLU A 144 -16.37 -13.92 10.03
C GLU A 144 -14.87 -13.94 10.33
N ASP A 145 -14.35 -15.15 10.51
CA ASP A 145 -12.92 -15.35 10.74
C ASP A 145 -12.14 -14.89 9.51
N PHE A 146 -11.12 -14.06 9.72
CA PHE A 146 -10.27 -13.66 8.62
C PHE A 146 -9.45 -14.86 8.12
N LYS A 147 -9.44 -15.02 6.80
CA LYS A 147 -8.56 -15.94 6.08
C LYS A 147 -7.67 -15.13 5.15
N PRO A 148 -6.39 -15.54 4.97
CA PRO A 148 -5.49 -14.87 4.03
C PRO A 148 -6.12 -14.73 2.64
N ILE A 149 -5.96 -13.56 2.03
CA ILE A 149 -6.43 -13.31 0.67
C ILE A 149 -5.42 -13.96 -0.29
N ILE A 150 -5.87 -14.91 -1.09
CA ILE A 150 -5.06 -15.57 -2.11
C ILE A 150 -5.43 -14.95 -3.46
N ASP A 151 -4.51 -14.19 -4.03
CA ASP A 151 -4.65 -13.51 -5.33
C ASP A 151 -3.70 -14.16 -6.35
N LEU A 152 -4.05 -15.38 -6.72
CA LEU A 152 -3.27 -16.26 -7.60
C LEU A 152 -4.21 -17.14 -8.42
N GLU A 153 -3.79 -17.46 -9.63
CA GLU A 153 -4.38 -18.53 -10.43
C GLU A 153 -4.08 -19.89 -9.78
N GLU A 154 -5.00 -20.86 -9.88
CA GLU A 154 -4.85 -22.17 -9.21
C GLU A 154 -3.56 -22.92 -9.63
N ASP A 155 -3.18 -22.76 -10.89
CA ASP A 155 -2.00 -23.36 -11.49
C ASP A 155 -0.75 -22.46 -11.42
N PHE A 156 -0.81 -21.32 -10.71
CA PHE A 156 0.32 -20.38 -10.63
C PHE A 156 1.62 -21.06 -10.19
N GLU A 157 2.65 -20.96 -11.02
CA GLU A 157 4.01 -21.40 -10.73
C GLU A 157 4.93 -20.19 -10.61
N GLY A 158 5.61 -20.07 -9.46
CA GLY A 158 6.56 -18.99 -9.22
C GLY A 158 6.72 -18.66 -7.74
N ASP A 159 7.56 -17.66 -7.47
CA ASP A 159 7.77 -17.13 -6.13
C ASP A 159 6.50 -16.40 -5.63
N LEU A 160 6.13 -16.66 -4.37
CA LEU A 160 5.01 -16.03 -3.70
C LEU A 160 5.43 -14.72 -3.03
N LYS A 161 4.63 -13.66 -3.21
CA LYS A 161 4.66 -12.45 -2.40
C LYS A 161 3.71 -12.63 -1.21
N VAL A 162 4.27 -12.78 -0.02
CA VAL A 162 3.51 -12.91 1.22
C VAL A 162 3.52 -11.59 1.97
N LYS A 163 2.33 -11.06 2.26
CA LYS A 163 2.13 -9.88 3.09
C LYS A 163 1.61 -10.30 4.46
N LEU A 164 2.26 -9.88 5.53
CA LEU A 164 1.76 -10.08 6.89
C LEU A 164 0.88 -8.92 7.32
N ILE A 165 -0.01 -9.20 8.28
CA ILE A 165 -0.87 -8.22 8.92
C ILE A 165 0.01 -7.22 9.70
N ASN A 166 -0.22 -5.92 9.46
CA ASN A 166 0.33 -4.87 10.31
C ASN A 166 -0.69 -4.57 11.42
N TYR A 167 -0.39 -4.98 12.65
CA TYR A 167 -1.26 -4.81 13.82
C TYR A 167 -1.21 -3.41 14.45
N GLY A 168 -0.49 -2.46 13.84
CA GLY A 168 -0.29 -1.12 14.37
C GLY A 168 0.53 -1.07 15.67
N ASP A 169 1.13 -2.19 16.07
CA ASP A 169 1.95 -2.34 17.27
C ASP A 169 3.26 -3.03 16.89
N TYR A 170 4.38 -2.40 17.24
CA TYR A 170 5.71 -2.90 16.90
C TYR A 170 5.98 -4.31 17.46
N LYS A 171 5.59 -4.59 18.71
CA LYS A 171 5.85 -5.88 19.34
C LYS A 171 5.01 -6.98 18.70
N LEU A 172 3.73 -6.72 18.43
CA LEU A 172 2.87 -7.69 17.72
C LEU A 172 3.37 -7.96 16.30
N ASN A 173 3.83 -6.93 15.60
CA ASN A 173 4.43 -7.09 14.27
C ASN A 173 5.72 -7.91 14.32
N GLU A 174 6.56 -7.76 15.35
CA GLU A 174 7.74 -8.62 15.52
C GLU A 174 7.38 -10.07 15.85
N VAL A 175 6.32 -10.31 16.64
CA VAL A 175 5.79 -11.68 16.88
C VAL A 175 5.30 -12.30 15.57
N ALA A 176 4.56 -11.54 14.75
CA ALA A 176 4.09 -11.96 13.43
C ALA A 176 5.24 -12.36 12.51
N ARG A 177 6.28 -11.53 12.41
CA ARG A 177 7.50 -11.85 11.63
C ARG A 177 8.14 -13.15 12.09
N ARG A 178 8.36 -13.30 13.40
CA ARG A 178 9.00 -14.50 13.97
C ARG A 178 8.18 -15.75 13.73
N ASN A 179 6.87 -15.69 13.91
CA ASN A 179 5.99 -16.83 13.68
C ASN A 179 6.02 -17.26 12.22
N PHE A 180 5.97 -16.30 11.29
CA PHE A 180 6.07 -16.60 9.87
C PHE A 180 7.44 -17.18 9.49
N GLU A 181 8.53 -16.62 10.00
CA GLU A 181 9.90 -17.12 9.75
C GLU A 181 10.12 -18.53 10.32
N ASN A 182 9.53 -18.81 11.49
CA ASN A 182 9.53 -20.14 12.10
C ASN A 182 8.72 -21.13 11.25
N LEU A 183 7.54 -20.73 10.76
CA LEU A 183 6.72 -21.53 9.85
C LEU A 183 7.53 -21.88 8.59
N CYS A 184 8.18 -20.91 7.95
CA CYS A 184 9.02 -21.19 6.79
C CYS A 184 10.15 -22.16 7.12
N SER A 185 10.78 -22.02 8.29
CA SER A 185 11.87 -22.90 8.73
C SER A 185 11.38 -24.33 8.99
N GLN A 186 10.21 -24.49 9.61
CA GLN A 186 9.56 -25.79 9.84
C GLN A 186 9.20 -26.51 8.54
N LEU A 187 8.74 -25.74 7.55
CA LEU A 187 8.40 -26.24 6.21
C LEU A 187 9.63 -26.47 5.32
N GLY A 188 10.82 -26.02 5.74
CA GLY A 188 12.04 -26.09 4.94
C GLY A 188 12.02 -25.19 3.70
N VAL A 189 11.18 -24.15 3.68
CA VAL A 189 11.04 -23.25 2.53
C VAL A 189 11.93 -22.02 2.66
N LYS A 190 12.50 -21.59 1.54
CA LYS A 190 13.35 -20.41 1.48
C LYS A 190 12.48 -19.16 1.40
N TYR A 191 12.86 -18.14 2.16
CA TYR A 191 12.24 -16.83 2.10
C TYR A 191 13.28 -15.70 2.04
N GLN A 192 12.84 -14.54 1.56
CA GLN A 192 13.58 -13.29 1.54
C GLN A 192 12.68 -12.17 2.08
N LYS A 193 13.16 -11.38 3.05
CA LYS A 193 12.47 -10.17 3.52
C LYS A 193 12.51 -9.11 2.43
N LEU A 194 11.36 -8.52 2.12
CA LEU A 194 11.22 -7.44 1.15
C LEU A 194 11.08 -6.12 1.90
N ASN A 195 12.08 -5.26 1.78
CA ASN A 195 12.13 -3.99 2.51
C ASN A 195 11.48 -2.90 1.68
N TYR A 196 10.16 -2.76 1.66
CA TYR A 196 9.51 -1.68 0.88
C TYR A 196 9.39 -0.42 1.72
N THR A 197 8.68 -0.52 2.85
CA THR A 197 8.52 0.54 3.85
C THR A 197 8.47 -0.10 5.25
N LYS A 198 8.56 0.70 6.31
CA LYS A 198 8.47 0.19 7.69
C LYS A 198 7.09 -0.34 8.06
N ASP A 199 6.06 0.11 7.37
CA ASP A 199 4.66 -0.23 7.64
C ASP A 199 4.17 -1.43 6.81
N LEU A 200 4.99 -1.93 5.89
CA LEU A 200 4.73 -3.12 5.10
C LEU A 200 5.64 -4.26 5.57
N ILE A 201 5.04 -5.40 5.89
CA ILE A 201 5.76 -6.61 6.29
C ILE A 201 5.60 -7.60 5.15
N LEU A 202 6.63 -7.70 4.31
CA LEU A 202 6.57 -8.44 3.04
C LEU A 202 7.70 -9.46 2.95
N TYR A 203 7.39 -10.61 2.37
CA TYR A 203 8.33 -11.69 2.11
C TYR A 203 8.15 -12.21 0.68
N ARG A 204 9.26 -12.54 0.03
CA ARG A 204 9.32 -13.43 -1.14
C ARG A 204 9.52 -14.85 -0.60
N VAL A 205 8.69 -15.80 -0.99
CA VAL A 205 8.80 -17.22 -0.59
C VAL A 205 8.86 -18.08 -1.83
N LYS A 206 9.77 -19.06 -1.85
CA LYS A 206 10.03 -19.91 -3.01
C LYS A 206 9.50 -21.32 -2.81
N ASP A 207 9.23 -21.99 -3.92
CA ASP A 207 9.02 -23.45 -4.00
C ASP A 207 7.90 -23.99 -3.11
N ILE A 208 6.81 -23.22 -2.92
CA ILE A 208 5.65 -23.62 -2.14
C ILE A 208 4.36 -23.07 -2.73
N LYS A 209 3.28 -23.86 -2.66
CA LYS A 209 1.91 -23.43 -3.01
C LYS A 209 1.23 -22.74 -1.81
N PRO A 210 0.29 -21.81 -2.03
CA PRO A 210 -0.35 -21.05 -0.94
C PRO A 210 -0.92 -21.91 0.19
N GLU A 211 -1.51 -23.06 -0.12
CA GLU A 211 -2.11 -24.00 0.84
C GLU A 211 -1.06 -24.54 1.82
N GLY A 212 0.18 -24.68 1.37
CA GLY A 212 1.31 -25.09 2.21
C GLY A 212 1.64 -24.07 3.31
N LEU A 213 1.26 -22.80 3.15
CA LEU A 213 1.48 -21.75 4.14
C LEU A 213 0.25 -21.47 5.01
N THR A 214 -0.97 -21.77 4.54
CA THR A 214 -2.21 -21.37 5.21
C THR A 214 -2.76 -22.39 6.21
N ASN A 215 -2.30 -23.64 6.16
CA ASN A 215 -2.80 -24.75 6.99
C ASN A 215 -2.27 -24.80 8.44
N TYR A 216 -1.54 -23.78 8.90
CA TYR A 216 -0.86 -23.76 10.19
C TYR A 216 -1.38 -22.63 11.08
N ALA A 217 -1.29 -22.78 12.40
CA ALA A 217 -1.74 -21.72 13.33
C ALA A 217 -0.91 -20.43 13.19
N GLU A 218 0.35 -20.56 12.77
CA GLU A 218 1.28 -19.48 12.47
C GLU A 218 0.86 -18.66 11.23
N SER A 219 -0.01 -19.21 10.39
CA SER A 219 -0.55 -18.56 9.19
C SER A 219 -1.52 -17.42 9.50
N GLU A 220 -2.01 -17.32 10.73
CA GLU A 220 -2.93 -16.25 11.16
C GLU A 220 -2.35 -14.84 11.03
N SER A 221 -1.03 -14.72 10.91
CA SER A 221 -0.34 -13.47 10.64
C SER A 221 -0.29 -13.10 9.15
N ILE A 222 -0.64 -14.00 8.24
CA ILE A 222 -0.64 -13.76 6.80
C ILE A 222 -1.89 -12.96 6.43
N TYR A 223 -1.68 -11.78 5.85
CA TYR A 223 -2.74 -10.96 5.29
C TYR A 223 -3.11 -11.41 3.88
N SER A 224 -2.11 -11.57 3.00
CA SER A 224 -2.33 -11.99 1.63
C SER A 224 -1.14 -12.72 1.03
N ILE A 225 -1.42 -13.52 0.01
CA ILE A 225 -0.45 -14.21 -0.83
C ILE A 225 -0.80 -13.87 -2.28
N SER A 226 0.14 -13.30 -3.02
CA SER A 226 -0.02 -12.96 -4.44
C SER A 226 1.24 -13.27 -5.24
N LYS A 227 1.20 -13.10 -6.56
CA LYS A 227 2.39 -13.23 -7.40
C LYS A 227 3.30 -12.02 -7.21
N ILE A 228 4.60 -12.22 -7.35
CA ILE A 228 5.55 -11.10 -7.44
C ILE A 228 5.37 -10.44 -8.82
N PRO A 229 4.97 -9.15 -8.88
CA PRO A 229 4.78 -8.48 -10.15
C PRO A 229 6.10 -8.37 -10.92
N VAL A 230 5.99 -8.50 -12.24
CA VAL A 230 7.07 -8.25 -13.20
C VAL A 230 6.70 -7.03 -14.01
N PHE A 231 7.65 -6.12 -14.20
CA PHE A 231 7.46 -4.88 -14.95
C PHE A 231 8.17 -4.95 -16.29
N ASN A 232 7.47 -4.50 -17.33
CA ASN A 232 7.99 -4.40 -18.69
C ASN A 232 7.72 -2.99 -19.23
N LEU A 233 8.65 -2.46 -20.00
CA LEU A 233 8.49 -1.19 -20.69
C LEU A 233 7.72 -1.40 -21.99
N THR A 234 6.57 -0.76 -22.13
CA THR A 234 5.83 -0.70 -23.40
C THR A 234 6.24 0.54 -24.16
N LYS A 235 6.72 0.38 -25.39
CA LYS A 235 7.17 1.49 -26.23
C LYS A 235 6.03 1.94 -27.14
N SER A 236 5.69 3.23 -27.07
CA SER A 236 4.87 3.90 -28.08
C SER A 236 5.78 4.78 -28.95
N GLN A 237 5.56 4.75 -30.27
CA GLN A 237 6.25 5.64 -31.21
C GLN A 237 5.28 6.71 -31.68
N ILE A 238 5.74 7.95 -31.79
CA ILE A 238 5.02 9.02 -32.49
C ILE A 238 5.62 9.09 -33.91
N PRO A 239 4.79 9.04 -34.97
CA PRO A 239 5.26 8.88 -36.35
C PRO A 239 5.68 10.18 -37.07
N ASP A 240 5.82 11.32 -36.40
CA ASP A 240 6.00 12.60 -37.09
C ASP A 240 7.44 13.14 -37.03
N ASP A 241 7.97 13.49 -38.22
CA ASP A 241 9.20 14.26 -38.39
C ASP A 241 8.95 15.73 -38.06
N VAL A 242 8.90 16.06 -36.76
CA VAL A 242 8.83 17.46 -36.28
C VAL A 242 10.25 17.98 -36.04
N GLU A 243 10.62 19.06 -36.73
CA GLU A 243 11.87 19.76 -36.45
C GLU A 243 11.69 20.66 -35.21
N ILE A 244 12.43 20.36 -34.14
CA ILE A 244 12.34 21.05 -32.85
C ILE A 244 13.62 21.84 -32.61
N GLU A 245 13.48 23.12 -32.28
CA GLU A 245 14.61 23.98 -31.94
C GLU A 245 15.34 23.50 -30.67
N ILE A 246 16.68 23.52 -30.69
CA ILE A 246 17.50 23.07 -29.57
C ILE A 246 17.52 24.12 -28.46
N LYS A 247 16.99 23.79 -27.28
CA LYS A 247 17.09 24.63 -26.07
C LYS A 247 18.45 24.45 -25.40
N LYS A 248 19.04 25.54 -24.93
CA LYS A 248 20.27 25.54 -24.13
C LYS A 248 20.04 26.20 -22.77
N PRO A 249 20.66 25.70 -21.69
CA PRO A 249 20.62 26.37 -20.40
C PRO A 249 21.20 27.78 -20.47
N GLU A 250 20.52 28.73 -19.84
CA GLU A 250 20.99 30.11 -19.71
C GLU A 250 21.94 30.25 -18.50
N ASP A 251 23.02 31.00 -18.70
CA ASP A 251 23.99 31.28 -17.64
C ASP A 251 23.34 32.06 -16.48
N GLY A 252 23.60 31.62 -15.25
CA GLY A 252 23.04 32.23 -14.04
C GLY A 252 21.60 31.83 -13.71
N VAL A 253 20.92 31.09 -14.58
CA VAL A 253 19.56 30.57 -14.32
C VAL A 253 19.63 29.23 -13.58
N GLN A 254 18.91 29.16 -12.45
CA GLN A 254 18.74 27.92 -11.69
C GLN A 254 17.52 27.16 -12.23
N TYR A 255 17.77 25.99 -12.80
CA TYR A 255 16.74 25.09 -13.30
C TYR A 255 16.43 24.00 -12.27
N TYR A 256 15.15 23.63 -12.14
CA TYR A 256 14.75 22.53 -11.27
C TYR A 256 15.29 21.20 -11.79
N LYS A 257 15.63 20.31 -10.87
CA LYS A 257 16.08 18.95 -11.17
C LYS A 257 14.91 17.98 -11.12
N ILE A 258 14.81 17.14 -12.13
CA ILE A 258 13.89 16.01 -12.21
C ILE A 258 14.66 14.73 -12.46
N GLY A 259 14.34 13.69 -11.72
CA GLY A 259 14.87 12.34 -11.92
C GLY A 259 13.96 11.55 -12.84
N ILE A 260 14.51 10.70 -13.70
CA ILE A 260 13.73 9.82 -14.57
C ILE A 260 14.19 8.38 -14.34
N PHE A 261 13.28 7.54 -13.85
CA PHE A 261 13.46 6.10 -13.75
C PHE A 261 13.10 5.44 -15.09
N ASP A 262 14.09 4.88 -15.80
CA ASP A 262 13.88 4.33 -17.14
C ASP A 262 14.97 3.30 -17.55
N GLU A 263 14.98 2.91 -18.83
CA GLU A 263 16.04 2.14 -19.49
C GLU A 263 17.22 3.03 -19.98
N GLY A 264 17.10 4.36 -19.85
CA GLY A 264 18.17 5.32 -20.13
C GLY A 264 17.81 6.38 -21.17
N ILE A 265 18.71 7.35 -21.33
CA ILE A 265 18.53 8.61 -22.04
C ILE A 265 19.77 8.88 -22.90
N SER A 266 19.53 9.03 -24.20
CA SER A 266 20.57 9.26 -25.21
C SER A 266 21.11 10.68 -25.11
N ASN A 267 22.40 10.84 -25.40
CA ASN A 267 23.04 12.15 -25.46
C ASN A 267 22.78 12.88 -26.80
N ILE A 268 21.50 13.02 -27.18
CA ILE A 268 21.10 13.80 -28.36
C ILE A 268 21.29 15.30 -28.12
N GLU A 269 21.37 16.09 -29.18
CA GLU A 269 21.65 17.53 -29.08
C GLU A 269 20.65 18.29 -28.21
N HIS A 270 19.37 17.90 -28.32
CA HIS A 270 18.26 18.46 -27.57
C HIS A 270 18.33 18.21 -26.05
N LEU A 271 19.02 17.14 -25.60
CA LEU A 271 19.02 16.70 -24.20
C LEU A 271 20.39 16.76 -23.53
N LYS A 272 21.49 16.69 -24.29
CA LYS A 272 22.86 16.58 -23.73
C LYS A 272 23.22 17.69 -22.74
N ASN A 273 22.72 18.91 -22.96
CA ASN A 273 22.99 20.05 -22.07
C ASN A 273 22.04 20.11 -20.85
N TRP A 274 20.97 19.33 -20.87
CA TRP A 274 20.00 19.25 -19.78
C TRP A 274 20.26 18.06 -18.86
N LYS A 275 20.94 17.02 -19.35
CA LYS A 275 21.33 15.85 -18.57
C LYS A 275 22.43 16.20 -17.54
N SER A 276 22.30 15.65 -16.34
CA SER A 276 23.25 15.77 -15.23
C SER A 276 23.88 14.41 -14.92
N ASP A 277 24.24 14.18 -13.65
CA ASP A 277 24.69 12.87 -13.15
C ASP A 277 23.63 11.79 -13.37
N SER A 278 24.09 10.53 -13.36
CA SER A 278 23.24 9.36 -13.54
C SER A 278 23.52 8.26 -12.52
N TYR A 279 22.48 7.47 -12.25
CA TYR A 279 22.55 6.18 -11.58
C TYR A 279 22.34 5.09 -12.62
N CYS A 280 23.10 4.00 -12.54
CA CYS A 280 22.96 2.86 -13.46
C CYS A 280 23.13 1.54 -12.72
N ALA A 281 22.06 0.73 -12.69
CA ALA A 281 22.07 -0.60 -12.08
C ALA A 281 22.67 -1.69 -12.99
N PHE A 282 23.01 -1.36 -14.24
CA PHE A 282 23.42 -2.33 -15.27
C PHE A 282 24.75 -1.96 -15.95
N GLY A 283 25.35 -2.91 -16.65
CA GLY A 283 26.47 -2.69 -17.54
C GLY A 283 26.10 -1.89 -18.79
N LYS A 284 27.11 -1.30 -19.44
CA LYS A 284 26.93 -0.37 -20.59
C LYS A 284 26.12 -0.93 -21.77
N ASN A 285 26.06 -2.25 -21.94
CA ASN A 285 25.37 -2.91 -23.06
C ASN A 285 24.05 -3.59 -22.65
N GLU A 286 23.61 -3.37 -21.41
CA GLU A 286 22.51 -4.09 -20.79
C GLU A 286 21.19 -3.31 -20.81
N PHE A 287 21.18 -2.10 -21.37
CA PHE A 287 20.01 -1.23 -21.43
C PHE A 287 19.86 -0.58 -22.81
N ASN A 288 18.72 0.07 -23.07
CA ASN A 288 18.41 0.79 -24.31
C ASN A 288 17.93 2.19 -23.95
N GLN A 289 18.38 3.21 -24.67
CA GLN A 289 18.08 4.59 -24.32
C GLN A 289 16.83 5.16 -25.01
N SER A 290 16.12 4.38 -25.84
CA SER A 290 15.01 4.89 -26.66
C SER A 290 13.85 5.43 -25.83
N HIS A 291 13.31 4.66 -24.88
CA HIS A 291 12.12 5.07 -24.13
C HIS A 291 12.40 6.27 -23.22
N GLY A 292 13.47 6.23 -22.42
CA GLY A 292 13.82 7.35 -21.56
C GLY A 292 14.19 8.62 -22.33
N THR A 293 14.74 8.51 -23.56
CA THR A 293 14.93 9.68 -24.45
C THR A 293 13.60 10.30 -24.85
N PHE A 294 12.60 9.48 -25.19
CA PHE A 294 11.25 9.93 -25.51
C PHE A 294 10.60 10.66 -24.32
N VAL A 295 10.64 10.05 -23.13
CA VAL A 295 10.12 10.64 -21.89
C VAL A 295 10.81 11.96 -21.56
N ALA A 296 12.15 12.01 -21.62
CA ALA A 296 12.94 13.21 -21.39
C ALA A 296 12.65 14.31 -22.43
N GLY A 297 12.37 13.91 -23.67
CA GLY A 297 11.90 14.78 -24.74
C GLY A 297 10.58 15.46 -24.36
N ILE A 298 9.56 14.69 -23.97
CA ILE A 298 8.26 15.24 -23.52
C ILE A 298 8.44 16.21 -22.35
N ILE A 299 9.27 15.88 -21.36
CA ILE A 299 9.47 16.72 -20.18
C ILE A 299 10.01 18.11 -20.55
N ASN A 300 10.95 18.21 -21.49
CA ASN A 300 11.59 19.48 -21.85
C ASN A 300 11.03 20.15 -23.11
N TYR A 301 10.29 19.41 -23.94
CA TYR A 301 9.83 19.83 -25.26
C TYR A 301 8.35 19.49 -25.54
N GLY A 302 7.56 19.13 -24.51
CA GLY A 302 6.17 18.70 -24.70
C GLY A 302 5.29 19.73 -25.42
N ASP A 303 5.40 21.01 -25.06
CA ASP A 303 4.66 22.08 -25.74
C ASP A 303 5.08 22.23 -27.22
N GLU A 304 6.36 22.06 -27.54
CA GLU A 304 6.87 22.10 -28.91
C GLU A 304 6.48 20.86 -29.71
N LEU A 305 6.50 19.68 -29.10
CA LEU A 305 6.06 18.42 -29.70
C LEU A 305 4.56 18.46 -30.07
N GLU A 306 3.75 19.12 -29.25
CA GLU A 306 2.32 19.34 -29.50
C GLU A 306 2.03 20.56 -30.40
N GLY A 307 3.05 21.37 -30.71
CA GLY A 307 2.89 22.64 -31.44
C GLY A 307 2.00 23.68 -30.73
N THR A 308 1.70 23.47 -29.44
CA THR A 308 0.77 24.29 -28.65
C THR A 308 1.30 24.46 -27.23
N VAL A 309 1.27 25.69 -26.72
CA VAL A 309 1.71 26.00 -25.35
C VAL A 309 0.65 25.56 -24.35
N TRP A 310 0.82 24.37 -23.77
CA TRP A 310 -0.06 23.83 -22.73
C TRP A 310 0.41 24.22 -21.33
N THR A 311 1.71 24.10 -21.07
CA THR A 311 2.28 24.29 -19.74
C THR A 311 3.07 25.58 -19.60
N GLY A 312 3.75 26.02 -20.67
CA GLY A 312 4.68 27.14 -20.65
C GLY A 312 5.85 26.95 -19.67
N THR A 313 6.15 25.69 -19.30
CA THR A 313 7.14 25.39 -18.27
C THR A 313 8.57 25.54 -18.80
N LYS A 314 9.46 26.08 -17.95
CA LYS A 314 10.90 26.12 -18.27
C LYS A 314 11.46 24.70 -18.26
N PRO A 315 12.50 24.39 -19.08
CA PRO A 315 13.12 23.07 -19.08
C PRO A 315 13.70 22.68 -17.71
N PHE A 316 13.84 21.39 -17.49
CA PHE A 316 14.41 20.82 -16.28
C PHE A 316 15.83 20.28 -16.54
N LYS A 317 16.66 20.29 -15.49
CA LYS A 317 17.87 19.48 -15.44
C LYS A 317 17.47 18.04 -15.13
N ILE A 318 17.96 17.10 -15.94
CA ILE A 318 17.52 15.71 -15.92
C ILE A 318 18.60 14.84 -15.28
N THR A 319 18.24 14.19 -14.18
CA THR A 319 19.03 13.12 -13.56
C THR A 319 18.48 11.78 -14.05
N GLU A 320 19.34 10.99 -14.68
CA GLU A 320 18.96 9.70 -15.24
C GLU A 320 19.13 8.60 -14.20
N ALA A 321 18.12 7.75 -14.02
CA ALA A 321 18.25 6.51 -13.26
C ALA A 321 17.90 5.32 -14.15
N ILE A 322 18.93 4.61 -14.60
CA ILE A 322 18.82 3.42 -15.42
C ILE A 322 18.51 2.24 -14.50
N ILE A 323 17.23 1.95 -14.37
CA ILE A 323 16.70 0.92 -13.46
C ILE A 323 16.00 -0.22 -14.21
N TYR A 324 16.01 -0.25 -15.55
CA TYR A 324 15.54 -1.36 -16.38
C TYR A 324 16.59 -1.85 -17.39
N PRO A 325 16.73 -3.18 -17.60
CA PRO A 325 17.54 -3.72 -18.67
C PRO A 325 16.80 -3.63 -20.01
N ASN A 326 17.53 -3.84 -21.09
CA ASN A 326 16.96 -4.08 -22.39
C ASN A 326 16.38 -5.51 -22.48
N SER A 327 15.56 -5.75 -23.50
CA SER A 327 14.84 -7.01 -23.71
C SER A 327 15.71 -8.27 -23.82
N LYS A 328 17.04 -8.13 -24.00
CA LYS A 328 17.97 -9.27 -24.07
C LYS A 328 18.44 -9.74 -22.70
N PHE A 329 18.45 -8.87 -21.69
CA PHE A 329 19.03 -9.15 -20.36
C PHE A 329 17.97 -9.51 -19.30
N GLY A 330 16.69 -9.52 -19.67
CA GLY A 330 15.63 -10.11 -18.89
C GLY A 330 14.57 -9.10 -18.44
N TYR A 331 13.86 -9.48 -17.38
CA TYR A 331 12.82 -8.69 -16.74
C TYR A 331 13.28 -8.21 -15.37
N ILE A 332 12.57 -7.23 -14.82
CA ILE A 332 12.73 -6.82 -13.43
C ILE A 332 11.46 -7.14 -12.67
N ASP A 333 11.65 -7.78 -11.52
CA ASP A 333 10.58 -7.96 -10.55
C ASP A 333 10.42 -6.73 -9.65
N GLU A 334 9.24 -6.61 -9.05
CA GLU A 334 8.90 -5.50 -8.17
C GLU A 334 9.92 -5.28 -7.03
N PRO A 335 10.44 -6.30 -6.31
CA PRO A 335 11.50 -6.11 -5.33
C PRO A 335 12.75 -5.45 -5.87
N MET A 336 13.29 -5.94 -7.00
CA MET A 336 14.51 -5.41 -7.61
C MET A 336 14.31 -3.96 -8.05
N MET A 337 13.16 -3.65 -8.67
CA MET A 337 12.80 -2.29 -9.07
C MET A 337 12.84 -1.33 -7.88
N ILE A 338 12.23 -1.72 -6.74
CA ILE A 338 12.18 -0.89 -5.54
C ILE A 338 13.57 -0.63 -4.95
N GLU A 339 14.45 -1.64 -4.96
CA GLU A 339 15.84 -1.45 -4.51
C GLU A 339 16.60 -0.49 -5.44
N PHE A 340 16.52 -0.64 -6.76
CA PHE A 340 17.18 0.28 -7.71
C PHE A 340 16.64 1.70 -7.61
N MET A 341 15.32 1.88 -7.46
CA MET A 341 14.72 3.19 -7.22
C MET A 341 15.25 3.82 -5.93
N ARG A 342 15.37 3.03 -4.85
CA ARG A 342 15.90 3.52 -3.57
C ARG A 342 17.36 3.95 -3.70
N GLU A 343 18.20 3.14 -4.32
CA GLU A 343 19.61 3.46 -4.49
C GLU A 343 19.81 4.73 -5.33
N ALA A 344 19.05 4.89 -6.41
CA ALA A 344 19.05 6.12 -7.22
C ALA A 344 18.64 7.37 -6.40
N ILE A 345 17.59 7.25 -5.57
CA ILE A 345 17.14 8.36 -4.70
C ILE A 345 18.21 8.72 -3.65
N ILE A 346 18.89 7.71 -3.09
CA ILE A 346 19.97 7.92 -2.12
C ILE A 346 21.19 8.56 -2.79
N ALA A 347 21.52 8.15 -4.02
CA ALA A 347 22.63 8.68 -4.79
C ALA A 347 22.40 10.13 -5.24
N HIS A 348 21.14 10.54 -5.45
CA HIS A 348 20.77 11.87 -5.92
C HIS A 348 19.78 12.57 -4.98
N PRO A 349 20.20 12.90 -3.73
CA PRO A 349 19.33 13.47 -2.72
C PRO A 349 18.84 14.87 -3.08
N GLU A 350 19.46 15.55 -4.03
CA GLU A 350 19.04 16.86 -4.51
C GLU A 350 17.84 16.81 -5.46
N VAL A 351 17.54 15.65 -6.04
CA VAL A 351 16.37 15.44 -6.89
C VAL A 351 15.14 15.23 -6.01
N LYS A 352 14.13 16.10 -6.16
CA LYS A 352 12.92 16.09 -5.33
C LYS A 352 11.69 15.54 -6.05
N ILE A 353 11.74 15.46 -7.37
CA ILE A 353 10.67 14.96 -8.22
C ILE A 353 11.26 13.87 -9.09
N TRP A 354 10.63 12.70 -9.07
CA TRP A 354 11.02 11.56 -9.88
C TRP A 354 9.85 11.18 -10.79
N ASN A 355 10.12 11.11 -12.08
CA ASN A 355 9.19 10.61 -13.07
C ASN A 355 9.32 9.09 -13.18
N PHE A 356 8.19 8.40 -13.14
CA PHE A 356 8.08 6.95 -13.31
C PHE A 356 7.03 6.66 -14.39
N SER A 357 7.45 6.67 -15.65
CA SER A 357 6.59 6.49 -16.82
C SER A 357 6.53 5.03 -17.25
N ILE A 358 6.16 4.15 -16.31
CA ILE A 358 6.22 2.70 -16.51
C ILE A 358 4.92 2.09 -16.00
N GLY A 359 4.32 1.24 -16.83
CA GLY A 359 3.07 0.54 -16.52
C GLY A 359 3.27 -0.96 -16.35
N ASN A 360 2.25 -1.64 -15.83
CA ASN A 360 2.13 -3.08 -15.90
C ASN A 360 0.85 -3.45 -16.68
N THR A 361 0.71 -4.72 -17.05
CA THR A 361 -0.47 -5.24 -17.75
C THR A 361 -1.59 -5.66 -16.80
N ASN A 362 -1.42 -5.47 -15.49
CA ASN A 362 -2.42 -5.87 -14.51
C ASN A 362 -3.57 -4.86 -14.56
N GLN A 363 -4.80 -5.36 -14.70
CA GLN A 363 -5.97 -4.52 -14.57
C GLN A 363 -6.13 -4.06 -13.12
N ILE A 364 -6.36 -2.76 -12.94
CA ILE A 364 -6.69 -2.20 -11.64
C ILE A 364 -8.16 -2.51 -11.36
N ASN A 365 -8.45 -3.12 -10.22
CA ASN A 365 -9.79 -3.28 -9.70
C ASN A 365 -9.93 -2.38 -8.47
N ASP A 366 -10.88 -1.44 -8.50
CA ASP A 366 -11.08 -0.45 -7.43
C ASP A 366 -11.26 -1.08 -6.02
N ALA A 367 -11.70 -2.34 -5.97
CA ALA A 367 -11.94 -3.10 -4.76
C ALA A 367 -10.78 -4.02 -4.31
N GLN A 368 -9.67 -4.11 -5.06
CA GLN A 368 -8.53 -4.98 -4.73
C GLN A 368 -7.22 -4.17 -4.78
N TYR A 369 -6.60 -3.97 -3.60
CA TYR A 369 -5.34 -3.23 -3.42
C TYR A 369 -4.13 -4.14 -3.21
#